data_AF-A0A1F5BAW3-F1
#
_entry.id   AF-A0A1F5BAW3-F1
#
_cell.length_a   1.000
_cell.length_b   1.000
_cell.length_c   1.000
_cell.angle_alpha   90.00
_cell.angle_beta   90.00
_cell.angle_gamma   90.00
#
_symmetry.space_group_name_H-M   'P 1'
#
loop_
_entity.id
_entity.type
_entity.pdbx_description
1 polymer ?
#
loop_
_entity_poly.entity_id
_entity_poly.type
_entity_poly.pdbx_seq_one_letter_code
_entity_poly.pdbx_strand_id
1 'polypeptide(L)'
;MKRLRIWATVCLTLGILGLVVLFLSFAALTDIFHGEENASLEWGILRLGFFVIFFLIIATFICTGLVLKYFRDRDEEKGRKTSD
;
A
#
# COMPACT_ATOMS: atom_id res chain seq x y z
N MET A 1 11.48 12.74 -12.25
CA MET A 1 10.01 12.92 -12.20
C MET A 1 9.20 11.67 -12.57
N LYS A 2 9.48 10.94 -13.67
CA LYS A 2 8.66 9.78 -14.10
C LYS A 2 8.60 8.65 -13.08
N ARG A 3 9.73 8.30 -12.45
CA ARG A 3 9.80 7.22 -11.44
C ARG A 3 8.93 7.51 -10.21
N LEU A 4 9.00 8.72 -9.64
CA LEU A 4 8.19 9.10 -8.49
C LEU A 4 6.68 9.03 -8.80
N ARG A 5 6.27 9.50 -9.98
CA ARG A 5 4.86 9.43 -10.43
C ARG A 5 4.36 8.00 -10.59
N ILE A 6 5.21 7.11 -11.11
CA ILE A 6 4.87 5.68 -11.24
C ILE A 6 4.67 5.06 -9.85
N TRP A 7 5.60 5.26 -8.92
CA TRP A 7 5.48 4.73 -7.56
C TRP A 7 4.28 5.31 -6.80
N ALA A 8 4.00 6.60 -6.95
CA ALA A 8 2.81 7.21 -6.36
C ALA A 8 1.51 6.62 -6.93
N THR A 9 1.46 6.38 -8.25
CA THR A 9 0.31 5.74 -8.90
C THR A 9 0.15 4.30 -8.40
N VAL A 10 1.24 3.54 -8.33
CA VAL A 10 1.26 2.16 -7.82
C VAL A 10 0.76 2.10 -6.38
N CYS A 11 1.24 2.98 -5.49
CA CYS A 11 0.75 3.08 -4.12
C CYS A 11 -0.73 3.42 -4.03
N LEU A 12 -1.22 4.35 -4.87
CA LEU A 12 -2.63 4.73 -4.88
C LEU A 12 -3.51 3.58 -5.36
N THR A 13 -3.10 2.89 -6.44
CA THR A 13 -3.83 1.71 -6.93
C THR A 13 -3.83 0.56 -5.93
N LEU A 14 -2.68 0.29 -5.28
CA LEU A 14 -2.59 -0.71 -4.22
C LEU A 14 -3.44 -0.31 -3.02
N GLY A 15 -3.52 0.98 -2.68
CA GLY A 15 -4.35 1.50 -1.59
C GLY A 15 -5.83 1.25 -1.84
N ILE A 16 -6.31 1.58 -3.04
CA ILE A 16 -7.71 1.30 -3.43
C ILE A 16 -7.98 -0.21 -3.43
N LEU A 17 -7.09 -1.00 -4.03
CA LEU A 17 -7.20 -2.46 -4.04
C LEU A 17 -7.23 -3.02 -2.61
N GLY A 18 -6.39 -2.48 -1.72
CA GLY A 18 -6.32 -2.85 -0.32
C GLY A 18 -7.62 -2.57 0.43
N LEU A 19 -8.27 -1.43 0.19
CA LEU A 19 -9.58 -1.12 0.78
C LEU A 19 -10.66 -2.10 0.35
N VAL A 20 -10.71 -2.45 -0.95
CA VAL A 20 -11.66 -3.44 -1.47
C VAL A 20 -11.43 -4.80 -0.81
N VAL A 21 -10.18 -5.25 -0.74
CA VAL A 21 -9.85 -6.55 -0.14
C VAL A 21 -10.08 -6.56 1.38
N LEU A 22 -9.86 -5.43 2.07
CA LEU A 22 -10.18 -5.27 3.49
C LEU A 22 -11.69 -5.43 3.72
N PHE A 23 -12.52 -4.82 2.86
CA PHE A 23 -13.98 -4.96 2.93
C PHE A 23 -14.43 -6.41 2.68
N LEU A 24 -13.83 -7.09 1.70
CA LEU A 24 -14.07 -8.51 1.45
C LEU A 24 -13.63 -9.39 2.62
N SER A 25 -12.52 -9.04 3.27
CA SER A 25 -12.06 -9.73 4.48
C SER A 25 -13.07 -9.56 5.61
N PHE A 26 -13.61 -8.36 5.80
CA PHE A 26 -14.66 -8.13 6.80
C PHE A 26 -15.91 -8.98 6.54
N ALA A 27 -16.36 -9.05 5.29
CA ALA A 27 -17.48 -9.91 4.90
C ALA A 27 -17.17 -11.39 5.18
N ALA A 28 -15.99 -11.87 4.76
CA ALA A 28 -15.53 -13.23 5.00
C ALA A 28 -15.42 -13.58 6.50
N LEU A 29 -14.90 -12.68 7.33
CA LEU A 29 -14.87 -12.87 8.78
C LEU A 29 -16.28 -12.94 9.38
N THR A 30 -17.22 -12.16 8.84
CA THR A 30 -18.61 -12.17 9.29
C THR A 30 -19.28 -13.49 8.94
N ASP A 31 -18.98 -14.05 7.77
CA ASP A 31 -19.50 -15.36 7.34
C ASP A 31 -18.96 -16.50 8.23
N ILE A 32 -17.64 -16.50 8.46
CA ILE A 32 -16.98 -17.44 9.39
C ILE A 32 -17.63 -17.37 10.78
N PHE A 33 -17.98 -16.17 11.25
CA PHE A 33 -18.60 -15.98 12.56
C PHE A 33 -20.01 -16.58 12.66
N HIS A 34 -20.79 -16.55 11.58
CA HIS A 34 -22.13 -17.17 11.56
C HIS A 34 -22.09 -18.70 11.45
N GLY A 35 -20.91 -19.29 11.26
CA GLY A 35 -20.69 -20.73 11.37
C GLY A 35 -21.07 -21.52 10.13
N GLU A 36 -20.95 -20.95 8.93
CA GLU A 36 -21.14 -21.70 7.68
C GLU A 36 -20.20 -22.92 7.61
N GLU A 37 -20.73 -24.07 7.17
CA GLU A 37 -20.00 -25.34 7.16
C GLU A 37 -18.82 -25.37 6.17
N ASN A 38 -18.79 -24.48 5.17
CA ASN A 38 -17.82 -24.50 4.07
C ASN A 38 -16.93 -23.25 4.00
N ALA A 39 -16.28 -22.90 5.11
CA ALA A 39 -15.46 -21.68 5.22
C ALA A 39 -14.16 -21.62 4.39
N SER A 40 -13.89 -22.60 3.52
CA SER A 40 -12.60 -22.70 2.80
C SER A 40 -12.33 -21.49 1.89
N LEU A 41 -13.39 -20.91 1.32
CA LEU A 41 -13.32 -19.74 0.45
C LEU A 41 -13.01 -18.48 1.26
N GLU A 42 -13.69 -18.28 2.40
CA GLU A 42 -13.43 -17.15 3.30
C GLU A 42 -11.98 -17.15 3.82
N TRP A 43 -11.44 -18.30 4.21
CA TRP A 43 -10.03 -18.42 4.60
C TRP A 43 -9.07 -18.11 3.46
N GLY A 44 -9.44 -18.42 2.22
CA GLY A 44 -8.71 -18.00 1.02
C GLY A 44 -8.68 -16.48 0.87
N ILE A 45 -9.82 -15.82 1.08
CA ILE A 45 -9.96 -14.36 1.01
C ILE A 45 -9.14 -13.67 2.10
N LEU A 46 -9.15 -14.18 3.35
CA LEU A 46 -8.31 -13.66 4.42
C LEU A 46 -6.82 -13.73 4.08
N ARG A 47 -6.36 -14.87 3.55
CA ARG A 47 -4.95 -15.05 3.16
C ARG A 47 -4.56 -14.09 2.04
N LEU A 48 -5.41 -13.95 1.02
CA LEU A 48 -5.21 -12.98 -0.06
C LEU A 48 -5.14 -11.55 0.51
N GLY A 49 -6.04 -11.21 1.43
CA GLY A 49 -6.06 -9.91 2.10
C GLY A 49 -4.82 -9.62 2.91
N PHE A 50 -4.32 -10.60 3.64
CA PHE A 50 -3.05 -10.47 4.34
C PHE A 50 -1.90 -10.11 3.38
N PHE A 51 -1.76 -10.81 2.25
CA PHE A 51 -0.73 -10.49 1.26
C PHE A 51 -0.90 -9.09 0.68
N VAL A 52 -2.11 -8.69 0.29
CA VAL A 52 -2.36 -7.37 -0.30
C VAL A 52 -2.01 -6.25 0.69
N ILE A 53 -2.41 -6.37 1.96
CA ILE A 53 -2.07 -5.40 3.00
C ILE A 53 -0.57 -5.39 3.27
N PHE A 54 0.08 -6.55 3.31
CA PHE A 54 1.53 -6.65 3.50
C PHE A 54 2.31 -5.92 2.39
N PHE A 55 1.96 -6.17 1.12
CA PHE A 55 2.58 -5.47 -0.01
C PHE A 55 2.24 -3.98 -0.04
N LEU A 56 1.03 -3.58 0.37
CA LEU A 56 0.66 -2.18 0.55
C LEU A 56 1.58 -1.48 1.56
N ILE A 57 1.83 -2.09 2.71
CA ILE A 57 2.70 -1.54 3.75
C ILE A 57 4.12 -1.34 3.17
N ILE A 58 4.68 -2.37 2.52
CA ILE A 58 6.00 -2.28 1.89
C ILE A 58 6.04 -1.16 0.85
N ALA A 59 5.05 -1.09 -0.05
CA ALA A 59 4.98 -0.05 -1.06
C ALA A 59 4.90 1.36 -0.44
N THR A 60 4.15 1.50 0.66
CA THR A 60 4.02 2.75 1.40
C THR A 60 5.34 3.19 2.02
N PHE A 61 6.11 2.26 2.61
CA PHE A 61 7.44 2.54 3.13
C PHE A 61 8.41 2.98 2.03
N ILE A 62 8.43 2.28 0.90
CA ILE A 62 9.29 2.63 -0.24
C ILE A 62 8.92 4.01 -0.79
N CYS A 63 7.63 4.28 -0.99
CA CYS A 63 7.17 5.56 -1.51
C CYS A 63 7.52 6.71 -0.55
N THR A 64 7.30 6.53 0.76
CA THR A 64 7.70 7.50 1.79
C THR A 64 9.20 7.76 1.76
N GLY A 65 10.02 6.70 1.69
CA GLY A 65 11.48 6.82 1.60
C GLY A 65 11.95 7.55 0.34
N LEU A 66 11.33 7.29 -0.82
CA LEU A 66 11.62 8.00 -2.07
C LEU A 66 11.22 9.47 -2.01
N VAL A 67 10.09 9.79 -1.38
CA VAL A 67 9.63 11.17 -1.17
C VAL A 67 10.56 11.93 -0.24
N LEU A 68 10.95 11.34 0.90
CA LEU A 68 11.91 11.94 1.83
C LEU A 68 13.27 12.17 1.17
N LYS A 69 13.77 11.18 0.42
CA LYS A 69 15.01 11.33 -0.34
C LYS A 69 14.91 12.44 -1.38
N TYR A 70 13.77 12.55 -2.06
CA TYR A 70 13.52 13.61 -3.03
C TYR A 70 13.58 15.00 -2.39
N PHE A 71 12.94 15.20 -1.23
CA PHE A 71 13.01 16.49 -0.52
C PHE A 71 14.43 16.83 -0.09
N ARG A 72 15.15 15.87 0.49
CA ARG A 72 16.56 16.04 0.91
C ARG A 72 17.47 16.44 -0.25
N ASP A 73 17.40 15.74 -1.38
CA ASP A 73 18.24 16.04 -2.56
C ASP A 73 17.89 17.45 -3.13
N ARG A 74 16.63 17.88 -3.01
CA ARG A 74 16.17 19.22 -3.43
C ARG A 74 16.69 20.34 -2.54
N ASP A 75 16.76 20.11 -1.23
CA ASP A 75 17.29 21.07 -0.26
C ASP A 75 18.79 21.26 -0.45
N GLU A 76 19.54 20.19 -0.74
CA GLU A 76 20.97 20.26 -1.10
C GLU A 76 21.21 21.07 -2.37
N GLU A 77 20.39 20.88 -3.41
CA GLU A 77 20.48 21.65 -4.66
C GLU A 77 20.19 23.14 -4.45
N LYS A 78 19.18 23.45 -3.61
CA LYS A 78 18.79 24.83 -3.31
C LYS A 78 19.89 25.56 -2.51
N GLY A 79 20.49 24.89 -1.54
CA GLY A 79 21.61 25.43 -0.75
C GLY A 79 22.83 25.77 -1.61
N ARG A 80 23.13 24.92 -2.62
CA ARG A 80 24.25 25.16 -3.54
C ARG A 80 24.06 26.44 -4.37
N LYS A 81 22.85 26.69 -4.88
CA LYS A 81 22.53 27.88 -5.70
C LYS A 81 22.52 29.20 -4.93
N THR A 82 22.49 29.18 -3.61
CA THR A 82 22.56 30.38 -2.76
C THR A 82 23.97 30.71 -2.29
N SER A 83 24.94 29.82 -2.51
CA SER A 83 26.36 30.05 -2.18
C SER A 83 27.21 30.51 -3.38
N ASP A 84 26.67 30.42 -4.60
CA ASP A 84 27.21 31.03 -5.82
C ASP A 84 26.61 32.42 -6.03
#